data_AF-A0A940Q9Z5-F1
#
_entry.id   AF-A0A940Q9Z5-F1
#
_cell.length_a   1.000
_cell.length_b   1.000
_cell.length_c   1.000
_cell.angle_alpha   90.00
_cell.angle_beta   90.00
_cell.angle_gamma   90.00
#
_symmetry.space_group_name_H-M   'P 1'
#
loop_
_entity.id
_entity.type
_entity.pdbx_description
1 polymer ?
#
loop_
_entity_poly.entity_id
_entity_poly.type
_entity_poly.pdbx_seq_one_letter_code
_entity_poly.pdbx_strand_id
1 'polypeptide(L)'
;MTFFEFEEDTRLQEASEDYVKTNGGEFYCEEPGDALCYESKDKKESYCSPHGATAEQIYECLTNGKPISEQWSPIEYDPDCDY
;
A
#
# COMPACT_ATOMS: atom_id res chain seq x y z
N MET A 1 8.42 -6.26 -3.35
CA MET A 1 8.71 -5.26 -2.32
C MET A 1 8.03 -5.72 -1.05
N THR A 2 8.77 -5.86 0.03
CA THR A 2 8.19 -6.00 1.37
C THR A 2 7.94 -4.64 2.00
N PHE A 3 7.13 -4.60 3.06
CA PHE A 3 6.95 -3.41 3.87
C PHE A 3 8.28 -2.90 4.43
N PHE A 4 9.18 -3.79 4.85
CA PHE A 4 10.50 -3.41 5.37
C PHE A 4 11.39 -2.73 4.31
N GLU A 5 11.44 -3.25 3.07
CA GLU A 5 12.16 -2.59 1.98
C GLU A 5 11.60 -1.19 1.69
N PHE A 6 10.29 -1.03 1.87
CA PHE A 6 9.60 0.25 1.73
C PHE A 6 9.91 1.21 2.89
N GLU A 7 9.99 0.72 4.14
CA GLU A 7 10.41 1.52 5.31
C GLU A 7 11.86 1.98 5.24
N GLU A 8 12.75 1.15 4.70
CA GLU A 8 14.17 1.49 4.56
C GLU A 8 14.45 2.53 3.45
N ASP A 9 13.52 2.69 2.49
CA ASP A 9 13.66 3.66 1.40
C ASP A 9 13.04 5.02 1.75
N THR A 10 13.90 5.98 2.09
CA THR A 10 13.47 7.35 2.46
C THR A 10 12.64 8.03 1.37
N ARG A 11 12.90 7.78 0.09
CA ARG A 11 12.15 8.43 -1.00
C ARG A 11 10.72 7.92 -1.06
N LEU A 12 10.54 6.62 -0.79
CA LEU A 12 9.21 6.02 -0.70
C LEU A 12 8.47 6.49 0.53
N GLN A 13 9.14 6.64 1.67
CA GLN A 13 8.55 7.24 2.87
C GLN A 13 8.02 8.65 2.57
N GLU A 14 8.84 9.52 1.99
CA GLU A 14 8.43 10.88 1.62
C GLU A 14 7.25 10.90 0.62
N ALA A 15 7.31 10.05 -0.42
CA ALA A 15 6.24 9.95 -1.41
C ALA A 15 4.93 9.41 -0.80
N SER A 16 5.04 8.46 0.13
CA SER A 16 3.89 7.86 0.81
C SER A 16 3.23 8.84 1.77
N GLU A 17 4.01 9.65 2.47
CA GLU A 17 3.49 10.71 3.33
C GLU A 17 2.74 11.77 2.52
N ASP A 18 3.28 12.18 1.36
CA ASP A 18 2.61 13.13 0.47
C ASP A 18 1.32 12.54 -0.11
N TYR A 19 1.37 11.28 -0.52
CA TYR A 19 0.21 10.54 -1.01
C TYR A 19 -0.88 10.44 0.07
N VAL A 20 -0.54 10.09 1.31
CA VAL A 20 -1.46 10.01 2.45
C VAL A 20 -2.01 11.39 2.84
N LYS A 21 -1.20 12.45 2.78
CA LYS A 21 -1.69 13.83 3.01
C LYS A 21 -2.74 14.22 1.98
N THR A 22 -2.58 13.80 0.74
CA THR A 22 -3.49 14.12 -0.36
C THR A 22 -4.75 13.25 -0.36
N ASN A 23 -4.60 11.93 -0.22
CA ASN A 23 -5.68 10.94 -0.40
C ASN A 23 -6.25 10.41 0.92
N GLY A 24 -5.54 10.61 2.04
CA GLY A 24 -5.82 9.97 3.33
C GLY A 24 -5.33 8.52 3.38
N GLY A 25 -5.73 7.79 4.42
CA GLY A 25 -5.37 6.38 4.61
C GLY A 25 -4.03 6.18 5.32
N GLU A 26 -3.56 4.95 5.32
CA GLU A 26 -2.29 4.56 5.95
C GLU A 26 -1.69 3.34 5.27
N PHE A 27 -0.35 3.28 5.21
CA PHE A 27 0.39 2.10 4.77
C PHE A 27 0.69 1.21 5.96
N TYR A 28 0.54 -0.09 5.80
CA TYR A 28 0.77 -1.07 6.86
C TYR A 28 1.37 -2.36 6.29
N CYS A 29 1.97 -3.14 7.19
CA CYS A 29 2.49 -4.47 6.89
C CYS A 29 1.41 -5.52 7.12
N GLU A 30 1.12 -6.35 6.13
CA GLU A 30 0.24 -7.52 6.31
C GLU A 30 1.06 -8.79 6.59
N GLU A 31 0.93 -9.32 7.81
CA GLU A 31 1.48 -10.61 8.22
C GLU A 31 0.55 -11.77 7.80
N PRO A 32 1.08 -12.95 7.40
CA PRO A 32 2.48 -13.39 7.47
C PRO A 32 3.32 -13.08 6.21
N GLY A 33 2.84 -12.21 5.30
CA GLY A 33 3.45 -12.01 3.98
C GLY A 33 4.50 -10.90 3.89
N ASP A 34 4.68 -10.12 4.96
CA ASP A 34 5.46 -8.87 4.98
C ASP A 34 5.10 -7.93 3.81
N ALA A 35 3.87 -8.05 3.31
CA ALA A 35 3.43 -7.36 2.12
C ALA A 35 3.14 -5.90 2.46
N LEU A 36 3.59 -5.00 1.58
CA LEU A 36 3.20 -3.60 1.66
C LEU A 36 1.74 -3.48 1.24
N CYS A 37 0.89 -3.05 2.17
CA CYS A 37 -0.52 -2.83 1.92
C CYS A 37 -0.92 -1.41 2.36
N TYR A 38 -2.03 -0.93 1.82
CA TYR A 38 -2.55 0.42 2.02
C TYR A 38 -4.02 0.32 2.40
N GLU A 39 -4.37 0.90 3.54
CA GLU A 39 -5.74 1.04 4.00
C GLU A 39 -6.27 2.42 3.60
N SER A 40 -7.44 2.44 2.98
CA SER A 40 -8.13 3.68 2.63
C SER A 40 -8.52 4.48 3.88
N LYS A 41 -8.67 5.81 3.73
CA LYS A 41 -9.04 6.71 4.83
C LYS A 41 -10.28 6.27 5.62
N ASP A 42 -11.27 5.71 4.94
CA ASP A 42 -12.53 5.24 5.53
C ASP A 42 -12.42 3.86 6.18
N LYS A 43 -11.25 3.20 6.11
CA LYS A 43 -10.98 1.83 6.60
C LYS A 43 -11.96 0.78 6.07
N LYS A 44 -12.50 1.03 4.86
CA LYS A 44 -13.46 0.13 4.21
C LYS A 44 -12.80 -0.79 3.21
N GLU A 45 -11.71 -0.32 2.62
CA GLU A 45 -10.99 -1.01 1.56
C GLU A 45 -9.50 -0.96 1.89
N SER A 46 -8.88 -2.11 1.78
CA SER A 46 -7.44 -2.26 1.86
C SER A 46 -6.92 -2.83 0.55
N TYR A 47 -5.71 -2.48 0.20
CA TYR A 47 -5.10 -2.83 -1.08
C TYR A 47 -3.70 -3.34 -0.82
N CYS A 48 -3.29 -4.45 -1.43
CA CYS A 48 -1.91 -4.90 -1.35
C CYS A 48 -1.14 -4.58 -2.62
N SER A 49 0.11 -4.22 -2.42
CA SER A 49 1.05 -3.96 -3.50
C SER A 49 1.21 -5.19 -4.41
N PRO A 50 1.53 -4.99 -5.70
CA PRO A 50 1.72 -6.11 -6.61
C PRO A 50 2.84 -7.03 -6.13
N HIS A 51 2.63 -8.35 -6.21
CA HIS A 51 3.64 -9.32 -5.83
C HIS A 51 4.93 -9.11 -6.63
N GLY A 52 6.06 -8.93 -5.95
CA GLY A 52 7.35 -8.66 -6.60
C GLY A 52 7.50 -7.25 -7.18
N ALA A 53 6.61 -6.29 -6.84
CA ALA A 53 6.80 -4.89 -7.20
C ALA A 53 8.19 -4.38 -6.72
N THR A 54 8.77 -3.45 -7.47
CA THR A 54 10.05 -2.82 -7.13
C THR A 54 9.84 -1.44 -6.52
N ALA A 55 10.85 -0.90 -5.83
CA ALA A 55 10.83 0.46 -5.30
C ALA A 55 10.40 1.51 -6.32
N GLU A 56 10.94 1.45 -7.54
CA GLU A 56 10.57 2.39 -8.60
C GLU A 56 9.09 2.28 -9.01
N GLN A 57 8.54 1.07 -9.07
CA GLN A 57 7.12 0.87 -9.41
C GLN A 57 6.20 1.43 -8.31
N ILE A 58 6.55 1.21 -7.04
CA ILE A 58 5.79 1.77 -5.91
C ILE A 58 5.90 3.30 -5.92
N TYR A 59 7.09 3.85 -6.14
CA TYR A 59 7.31 5.29 -6.21
C TYR A 59 6.49 5.93 -7.34
N GLU A 60 6.50 5.32 -8.53
CA GLU A 60 5.69 5.78 -9.66
C GLU A 60 4.20 5.71 -9.32
N CYS A 61 3.73 4.65 -8.66
CA CYS A 61 2.33 4.53 -8.23
C CYS A 61 1.91 5.67 -7.30
N LEU A 62 2.78 6.07 -6.37
CA LEU A 62 2.49 7.13 -5.40
C LEU A 62 2.53 8.52 -6.03
N THR A 63 3.34 8.73 -7.07
CA THR A 63 3.62 10.05 -7.65
C THR A 63 2.89 10.34 -8.95
N ASN A 64 2.33 9.32 -9.62
CA ASN A 64 1.62 9.50 -10.90
C ASN A 64 0.24 10.17 -10.78
N GLY A 65 -0.20 10.48 -9.55
CA GLY A 65 -1.46 11.18 -9.27
C GLY A 65 -2.72 10.32 -9.38
N LYS A 66 -2.59 9.01 -9.63
CA LYS A 66 -3.71 8.06 -9.59
C LYS A 66 -3.88 7.52 -8.17
N PRO A 67 -5.11 7.26 -7.71
CA PRO A 67 -5.34 6.60 -6.44
C PRO A 67 -4.84 5.15 -6.49
N ILE A 68 -4.41 4.63 -5.35
CA ILE A 68 -4.00 3.24 -5.15
C ILE A 68 -5.12 2.25 -5.52
N SER A 69 -6.39 2.63 -5.35
CA SER A 69 -7.53 1.80 -5.70
C SER A 69 -7.62 1.43 -7.19
N GLU A 70 -7.00 2.22 -8.07
CA GLU A 70 -6.94 1.93 -9.51
C GLU A 70 -5.65 1.19 -9.92
N GLN A 71 -4.72 0.99 -8.99
CA GLN A 71 -3.36 0.51 -9.27
C GLN A 71 -3.04 -0.80 -8.56
N TRP A 72 -3.55 -0.98 -7.34
CA TRP A 72 -3.28 -2.13 -6.49
C TRP A 72 -4.50 -3.03 -6.42
N SER A 73 -4.26 -4.30 -6.09
CA SER A 73 -5.36 -5.25 -5.95
C SER A 73 -6.04 -5.05 -4.59
N PRO A 74 -7.38 -4.95 -4.56
CA PRO A 74 -8.10 -4.90 -3.29
C PRO A 74 -7.87 -6.22 -2.55
N ILE A 75 -7.70 -6.12 -1.24
CA ILE A 75 -7.69 -7.25 -0.34
C ILE A 75 -9.15 -7.58 -0.09
N GLU A 76 -9.61 -8.70 -0.62
CA GLU A 76 -10.94 -9.20 -0.30
C GLU A 76 -10.94 -9.57 1.19
N TYR A 77 -11.59 -8.74 2.01
CA TYR A 77 -11.92 -9.12 3.38
C TYR A 77 -12.94 -10.24 3.27
N ASP A 78 -12.50 -11.49 3.46
CA ASP A 78 -13.38 -12.66 3.48
C ASP A 78 -13.99 -12.78 4.90
N PRO A 79 -15.24 -12.36 5.11
CA PRO A 79 -15.86 -12.35 6.45
C PRO A 79 -16.15 -13.77 6.98
N ASP A 80 -15.95 -14.80 6.16
CA ASP A 80 -16.14 -16.21 6.50
C ASP A 80 -14.81 -16.91 6.89
N CYS A 81 -13.69 -16.17 6.88
CA CYS A 81 -12.40 -16.67 7.33
C CYS A 81 -12.35 -16.71 8.88
N ASP A 82 -13.07 -17.68 9.45
CA ASP A 82 -13.03 -18.06 10.86
C ASP A 82 -11.62 -18.62 11.17
N TYR A 83 -10.75 -17.78 11.75
CA TYR A 83 -9.39 -18.14 12.18
C TYR A 83 -9.38 -18.69 13.61
#